data_AF-A0A3D0SMA2-F1
#
_entry.id   AF-A0A3D0SMA2-F1
#
_cell.length_a   1.000
_cell.length_b   1.000
_cell.length_c   1.000
_cell.angle_alpha   90.00
_cell.angle_beta   90.00
_cell.angle_gamma   90.00
#
_symmetry.space_group_name_H-M   'P 1'
#
loop_
_entity.id
_entity.type
_entity.pdbx_description
1 polymer ?
#
loop_
_entity_poly.entity_id
_entity_poly.type
_entity_poly.pdbx_seq_one_letter_code
_entity_poly.pdbx_strand_id
1 'polypeptide(L)'
;MKGRKRHVLVDTQGVLLKRVVYPADAIDRGRVSPRWRRVWLIDGVPLTQLPPPPAGFQLLPRRWVVERTWVWLNQCRRLSKDHERLITTNQALLYAISSRLIVRRLAKK
;
A
#
# COMPACT_ATOMS: atom_id res chain seq x y z
N MET A 1 -3.61 23.27 -2.30
CA MET A 1 -3.21 22.07 -3.06
C MET A 1 -4.27 21.00 -2.88
N LYS A 2 -4.80 20.41 -3.96
CA LYS A 2 -5.79 19.33 -3.88
C LYS A 2 -5.05 18.04 -3.46
N GLY A 3 -5.49 17.41 -2.36
CA GLY A 3 -4.82 16.22 -1.82
C GLY A 3 -4.83 15.05 -2.80
N ARG A 4 -3.95 14.06 -2.58
CA ARG A 4 -3.91 12.80 -3.34
C ARG A 4 -3.85 11.61 -2.39
N LYS A 5 -4.58 10.55 -2.73
CA LYS A 5 -4.61 9.28 -2.00
C LYS A 5 -3.69 8.28 -2.66
N ARG A 6 -3.07 7.43 -1.85
CA ARG A 6 -2.16 6.37 -2.31
C ARG A 6 -2.64 5.03 -1.77
N HIS A 7 -2.78 4.08 -2.68
CA HIS A 7 -3.13 2.70 -2.39
C HIS A 7 -1.89 1.86 -2.66
N VAL A 8 -1.32 1.27 -1.61
CA VAL A 8 -0.06 0.53 -1.68
C VAL A 8 -0.29 -0.87 -1.11
N LEU A 9 0.18 -1.88 -1.84
CA LEU A 9 0.15 -3.28 -1.48
C LEU A 9 1.57 -3.77 -1.25
N VAL A 10 1.77 -4.47 -0.14
CA VAL A 10 3.06 -4.97 0.33
C VAL A 10 2.89 -6.44 0.71
N ASP A 11 3.91 -7.26 0.49
CA ASP A 11 3.94 -8.65 0.93
C ASP A 11 4.33 -8.82 2.42
N THR A 12 4.38 -10.07 2.89
CA THR A 12 4.80 -10.43 4.26
C THR A 12 6.30 -10.25 4.52
N GLN A 13 7.07 -9.92 3.47
CA GLN A 13 8.48 -9.55 3.54
C GLN A 13 8.67 -8.03 3.49
N GLY A 14 7.63 -7.21 3.38
CA GLY A 14 7.76 -5.75 3.28
C GLY A 14 8.14 -5.24 1.88
N VAL A 15 8.03 -6.07 0.84
CA VAL A 15 8.30 -5.71 -0.55
C VAL A 15 7.03 -5.15 -1.20
N LEU A 16 7.19 -4.06 -1.94
CA LEU A 16 6.11 -3.42 -2.68
C LEU A 16 5.63 -4.31 -3.84
N LEU A 17 4.38 -4.75 -3.79
CA LEU A 17 3.74 -5.52 -4.85
C LEU A 17 3.00 -4.63 -5.84
N LYS A 18 2.31 -3.60 -5.33
CA LYS A 18 1.48 -2.74 -6.17
C LYS A 18 1.32 -1.38 -5.54
N ARG A 19 1.29 -0.35 -6.38
CA ARG A 19 1.02 1.03 -5.96
C ARG A 19 0.13 1.71 -6.96
N VAL A 20 -0.75 2.56 -6.46
CA VAL A 20 -1.60 3.42 -7.26
C VAL A 20 -1.88 4.71 -6.51
N VAL A 21 -1.94 5.82 -7.25
CA VAL A 21 -2.11 7.17 -6.72
C VAL A 21 -3.25 7.85 -7.47
N TYR A 22 -4.19 8.43 -6.72
CA TYR A 22 -5.38 9.10 -7.23
C TYR A 22 -5.58 10.45 -6.55
N PRO A 23 -6.35 11.38 -7.14
CA PRO A 23 -6.72 12.61 -6.45
C PRO A 23 -7.65 12.30 -5.25
N ALA A 24 -7.62 13.13 -4.21
CA ALA A 24 -8.28 12.82 -2.93
C ALA A 24 -9.81 12.86 -2.97
N ASP A 25 -10.38 13.52 -3.97
CA ASP A 25 -11.82 13.54 -4.25
C ASP A 25 -12.32 12.24 -4.90
N ALA A 26 -11.42 11.34 -5.30
CA ALA A 26 -11.82 10.00 -5.72
C ALA A 26 -12.40 9.22 -4.51
N ILE A 27 -13.62 8.72 -4.68
CA ILE A 27 -14.30 7.83 -3.73
C ILE A 27 -13.59 6.47 -3.71
N ASP A 28 -13.05 6.09 -2.55
CA ASP A 28 -12.32 4.82 -2.36
C ASP A 28 -13.21 3.58 -2.54
N ARG A 29 -14.51 3.71 -2.25
CA ARG A 29 -15.48 2.61 -2.15
C ARG A 29 -16.03 2.10 -3.50
N GLY A 30 -15.80 2.82 -4.61
CA GLY A 30 -16.42 2.51 -5.92
C GLY A 30 -15.48 2.49 -7.12
N ARG A 31 -14.24 2.98 -6.97
CA ARG A 31 -13.21 2.97 -8.01
C ARG A 31 -11.91 2.34 -7.54
N VAL A 32 -12.05 1.19 -6.92
CA VAL A 32 -11.03 0.16 -7.03
C VAL A 32 -10.94 -0.13 -8.54
N SER A 33 -9.90 0.36 -9.25
CA SER A 33 -9.76 0.08 -10.70
C SER A 33 -10.05 -1.41 -10.97
N PRO A 34 -10.51 -1.84 -12.15
CA PRO A 34 -10.70 -3.27 -12.44
C PRO A 34 -9.50 -4.12 -12.01
N ARG A 35 -8.29 -3.54 -12.05
CA ARG A 35 -7.02 -4.13 -11.59
C ARG A 35 -6.94 -4.43 -10.09
N TRP A 36 -7.60 -3.69 -9.22
CA TRP A 36 -7.51 -3.79 -7.76
C TRP A 36 -8.69 -4.51 -7.11
N ARG A 37 -9.76 -4.83 -7.86
CA ARG A 37 -10.88 -5.66 -7.35
C ARG A 37 -10.36 -6.97 -6.79
N ARG A 38 -9.33 -7.54 -7.40
CA ARG A 38 -8.64 -8.78 -6.98
C ARG A 38 -7.81 -8.67 -5.69
N VAL A 39 -7.59 -7.47 -5.16
CA VAL A 39 -6.74 -7.24 -3.97
C VAL A 39 -7.57 -6.95 -2.72
N TRP A 40 -8.77 -6.37 -2.89
CA TRP A 40 -9.69 -6.05 -1.78
C TRP A 40 -11.00 -6.84 -1.80
N LEU A 41 -11.39 -7.46 -2.92
CA LEU A 41 -12.23 -8.64 -2.85
C LEU A 41 -11.29 -9.82 -2.67
N ILE A 42 -11.33 -10.39 -1.48
CA ILE A 42 -11.21 -11.84 -1.34
C ILE A 42 -12.14 -12.43 -2.42
N ASP A 43 -11.55 -13.00 -3.47
CA ASP A 43 -12.17 -13.96 -4.40
C ASP A 43 -13.48 -13.58 -5.10
N GLY A 44 -13.75 -12.30 -5.36
CA GLY A 44 -14.99 -11.93 -6.06
C GLY A 44 -16.25 -12.11 -5.22
N VAL A 45 -16.09 -12.34 -3.91
CA VAL A 45 -17.20 -12.53 -2.96
C VAL A 45 -17.87 -11.17 -2.70
N PRO A 46 -19.18 -11.03 -2.95
CA PRO A 46 -19.95 -9.85 -2.54
C PRO A 46 -19.79 -9.59 -1.04
N LEU A 47 -19.78 -8.33 -0.61
CA LEU A 47 -19.67 -7.96 0.81
C LEU A 47 -20.71 -8.66 1.70
N THR A 48 -21.87 -8.99 1.14
CA THR A 48 -22.97 -9.73 1.77
C THR A 48 -22.63 -11.17 2.15
N GLN A 49 -21.58 -11.74 1.56
CA GLN A 49 -21.16 -13.14 1.73
C GLN A 49 -19.81 -13.27 2.44
N LEU A 50 -19.20 -12.16 2.89
CA LEU A 50 -17.99 -12.24 3.69
C LEU A 50 -18.33 -12.82 5.08
N PRO A 51 -17.52 -13.78 5.58
CA PRO A 51 -17.69 -14.22 6.95
C PRO A 51 -17.59 -13.01 7.88
N PRO A 52 -18.39 -12.96 8.96
CA PRO A 52 -18.26 -11.88 9.93
C PRO A 52 -16.81 -11.83 10.42
N PRO A 53 -16.25 -10.63 10.66
CA PRO A 53 -14.90 -10.52 11.18
C PRO A 53 -14.78 -11.37 12.46
N PRO A 54 -13.65 -12.10 12.63
CA PRO A 54 -13.48 -12.98 13.78
C PRO A 54 -13.69 -12.19 15.07
N ALA A 55 -14.38 -12.78 16.04
CA ALA A 55 -14.63 -12.15 17.33
C ALA A 55 -13.29 -12.02 18.08
N GLY A 56 -12.89 -10.79 18.38
CA GLY A 56 -11.68 -10.49 19.14
C GLY A 56 -10.42 -10.26 18.31
N PHE A 57 -9.29 -10.12 18.99
CA PHE A 57 -7.99 -9.86 18.36
C PHE A 57 -7.35 -11.16 17.88
N GLN A 58 -7.21 -11.31 16.56
CA GLN A 58 -6.44 -12.40 15.97
C GLN A 58 -4.98 -11.98 15.77
N LEU A 59 -4.05 -12.74 16.35
CA LEU A 59 -2.64 -12.58 16.07
C LEU A 59 -2.36 -13.03 14.62
N LEU A 60 -2.03 -12.08 13.75
CA LEU A 60 -1.59 -12.36 12.38
C LEU A 60 -0.06 -12.48 12.36
N PRO A 61 0.49 -13.68 12.07
CA PRO A 61 1.94 -13.86 12.01
C PRO A 61 2.58 -12.86 11.04
N ARG A 62 3.66 -12.20 11.47
CA ARG A 62 4.44 -11.24 10.68
C ARG A 62 3.69 -9.97 10.23
N ARG A 63 2.51 -9.68 10.77
CA ARG A 63 1.79 -8.41 10.53
C ARG A 63 2.66 -7.18 10.80
N TRP A 64 3.52 -7.24 11.82
CA TRP A 64 4.46 -6.18 12.16
C TRP A 64 5.40 -5.82 10.98
N VAL A 65 5.70 -6.76 10.06
CA VAL A 65 6.55 -6.48 8.89
C VAL A 65 5.85 -5.53 7.93
N VAL A 66 4.55 -5.75 7.71
CA VAL A 66 3.71 -4.89 6.87
C VAL A 66 3.62 -3.50 7.51
N GLU A 67 3.30 -3.43 8.80
CA GLU A 67 3.20 -2.18 9.55
C GLU A 67 4.53 -1.41 9.56
N ARG A 68 5.67 -2.10 9.76
CA ARG A 68 7.01 -1.50 9.66
C ARG A 68 7.26 -0.85 8.30
N THR A 69 6.79 -1.49 7.22
CA THR A 69 6.95 -0.93 5.87
C THR A 69 6.20 0.39 5.74
N TRP A 70 4.98 0.48 6.28
CA TRP A 70 4.23 1.74 6.33
C TRP A 70 4.94 2.82 7.15
N VAL A 71 5.54 2.44 8.29
CA VAL A 71 6.33 3.37 9.10
C VAL A 71 7.51 3.93 8.29
N TRP A 72 8.24 3.09 7.55
CA TRP A 72 9.35 3.55 6.71
C TRP A 72 8.92 4.48 5.58
N LEU A 73 7.79 4.18 4.92
CA LEU A 73 7.23 5.05 3.90
C LEU A 73 6.84 6.42 4.48
N ASN A 74 6.27 6.46 5.69
CA ASN A 74 5.91 7.70 6.37
C ASN A 74 7.13 8.50 6.88
N GLN A 75 8.20 7.83 7.30
CA GLN A 75 9.46 8.49 7.69
C GLN A 75 10.19 9.13 6.51
N CYS A 76 9.93 8.68 5.28
CA CYS A 76 10.42 9.37 4.10
C CYS A 76 9.65 10.68 3.92
N ARG A 77 10.24 11.83 4.28
CA ARG A 77 9.60 13.16 4.21
C ARG A 77 8.88 13.43 2.88
N ARG A 78 9.45 12.99 1.75
CA ARG A 78 8.85 13.15 0.40
C ARG A 78 7.60 12.28 0.17
N LEU A 79 7.45 11.19 0.92
CA LEU A 79 6.28 10.32 0.87
C LEU A 79 5.28 10.58 2.00
N SER A 80 5.66 11.25 3.08
CA SER A 80 4.75 11.61 4.18
C SER A 80 3.51 12.37 3.70
N LYS A 81 3.68 13.26 2.72
CA LYS A 81 2.60 13.96 2.01
C LYS A 81 2.89 13.99 0.52
N ASP A 82 1.85 14.04 -0.31
CA ASP A 82 2.04 14.17 -1.76
C ASP A 82 2.29 15.62 -2.16
N HIS A 83 3.56 16.00 -2.17
CA HIS A 83 4.03 17.31 -2.63
C HIS A 83 4.43 17.30 -4.12
N GLU A 84 4.41 16.14 -4.77
CA GLU A 84 4.92 16.01 -6.14
C GLU A 84 3.90 16.51 -7.16
N ARG A 85 4.37 17.38 -8.07
CA ARG A 85 3.53 17.92 -9.16
C ARG A 85 2.94 16.79 -10.01
N LEU A 86 3.76 15.81 -10.38
CA LEU A 86 3.39 14.70 -11.24
C LEU A 86 3.16 13.41 -10.44
N ILE A 87 2.14 12.65 -10.85
CA ILE A 87 1.87 11.31 -10.29
C ILE A 87 3.03 10.35 -10.58
N THR A 88 3.65 10.47 -11.75
CA THR A 88 4.79 9.65 -12.17
C THR A 88 5.98 9.80 -11.22
N THR A 89 6.29 11.02 -10.78
CA THR A 89 7.38 11.28 -9.82
C THR A 89 7.11 10.60 -8.49
N ASN A 90 5.89 10.73 -7.97
CA ASN A 90 5.50 10.07 -6.72
C ASN A 90 5.58 8.53 -6.84
N GLN A 91 5.12 7.97 -7.96
CA GLN A 91 5.27 6.53 -8.23
C GLN A 91 6.74 6.10 -8.30
N ALA A 92 7.62 6.91 -8.90
CA ALA A 92 9.05 6.63 -8.98
C ALA A 92 9.71 6.65 -7.59
N LEU A 93 9.30 7.56 -6.70
CA LEU A 93 9.80 7.60 -5.31
C LEU A 93 9.40 6.36 -4.50
N LEU A 94 8.16 5.88 -4.66
CA LEU A 94 7.73 4.62 -4.03
C LEU A 94 8.63 3.46 -4.47
N TYR A 95 8.94 3.37 -5.77
CA TYR A 95 9.87 2.37 -6.27
C TYR A 95 11.27 2.53 -5.69
N ALA A 96 11.83 3.73 -5.72
CA ALA A 96 13.19 3.98 -5.22
C ALA A 96 13.36 3.57 -3.75
N ILE A 97 12.35 3.86 -2.91
CA ILE A 97 12.37 3.50 -1.49
C ILE A 97 12.24 1.98 -1.31
N SER A 98 11.40 1.32 -2.09
CA SER A 98 11.31 -0.15 -2.07
C SER A 98 12.59 -0.81 -2.56
N SER A 99 13.22 -0.29 -3.61
CA SER A 99 14.53 -0.76 -4.10
C SER A 99 15.62 -0.62 -3.04
N ARG A 100 15.61 0.47 -2.24
CA ARG A 100 16.55 0.64 -1.12
C ARG A 100 16.49 -0.51 -0.13
N LEU A 101 15.30 -1.05 0.15
CA LEU A 101 15.16 -2.21 1.04
C LEU A 101 15.83 -3.46 0.44
N ILE A 102 15.60 -3.70 -0.86
CA ILE A 102 16.18 -4.84 -1.58
C ILE A 102 17.71 -4.72 -1.62
N VAL A 103 18.23 -3.55 -1.98
CA VAL A 103 19.68 -3.27 -2.00
C VAL A 103 20.31 -3.51 -0.63
N ARG A 104 19.68 -3.08 0.47
CA ARG A 104 20.20 -3.31 1.83
C ARG A 104 20.18 -4.79 2.22
N ARG A 105 19.26 -5.59 1.68
CA ARG A 105 19.24 -7.04 1.90
C ARG A 105 20.35 -7.74 1.13
N LEU A 106 20.57 -7.35 -0.12
CA LEU A 106 21.63 -7.90 -0.96
C LEU A 106 23.03 -7.51 -0.44
N ALA A 107 23.17 -6.31 0.12
CA ALA A 107 24.42 -5.83 0.69
C ALA A 107 24.76 -6.45 2.05
N LYS A 108 23.78 -7.04 2.75
CA LYS A 108 24.02 -7.88 3.92
C LYS A 108 24.44 -9.27 3.43
N LYS A 109 25.70 -9.41 3.05
CA LYS A 109 26.41 -10.69 3.03
C LYS A 109 27.15 -10.87 4.33
#